data_AF-A0A7W4YM29-F1
#
_entry.id   AF-A0A7W4YM29-F1
#
_cell.length_a   1.000
_cell.length_b   1.000
_cell.length_c   1.000
_cell.angle_alpha   90.00
_cell.angle_beta   90.00
_cell.angle_gamma   90.00
#
_symmetry.space_group_name_H-M   'P 1'
#
loop_
_entity.id
_entity.type
_entity.pdbx_description
1 polymer ?
#
loop_
_entity_poly.entity_id
_entity_poly.type
_entity_poly.pdbx_seq_one_letter_code
_entity_poly.pdbx_strand_id
1 'polypeptide(L)'
;MTLIYSASEYDTDEIVELRARINTDSSAFEELRRAHRHEERQLLAQYNALLAAERPAYPTAAHLRAFDQIATIVHNDERYGTHSGRPTKEDKSAGIELPPEVHFSSHVGRVNVYALAPYKPESVSRLWGFDEDDIVTFRNELTKRSLRIVNDWVHEDGVAFIVVDGRV
;
A
#
# COMPACT_ATOMS: atom_id res chain seq x y z
N MET A 1 -27.51 -8.60 -19.95
CA MET A 1 -27.89 -7.39 -20.71
C MET A 1 -28.34 -7.89 -22.06
N THR A 2 -29.63 -7.75 -22.38
CA THR A 2 -30.25 -8.48 -23.49
C THR A 2 -30.85 -7.48 -24.45
N LEU A 3 -30.24 -7.34 -25.63
CA LEU A 3 -30.84 -6.61 -26.73
C LEU A 3 -31.21 -7.64 -27.80
N ILE A 4 -32.48 -7.62 -28.19
CA ILE A 4 -33.03 -8.56 -29.16
C ILE A 4 -33.13 -7.82 -30.49
N TYR A 5 -32.18 -8.10 -31.38
CA TYR A 5 -32.07 -7.46 -32.69
C TYR A 5 -32.62 -8.30 -33.85
N SER A 6 -32.79 -9.61 -33.63
CA SER A 6 -33.29 -10.52 -34.66
C SER A 6 -34.80 -10.35 -34.85
N ALA A 7 -35.21 -10.07 -36.09
CA ALA A 7 -36.58 -10.22 -36.52
C ALA A 7 -36.80 -11.60 -37.15
N SER A 8 -38.03 -12.09 -37.05
CA SER A 8 -38.43 -13.41 -37.55
C SER A 8 -39.69 -13.30 -38.40
N GLU A 9 -39.84 -14.18 -39.38
CA GLU A 9 -41.08 -14.31 -40.16
C GLU A 9 -42.29 -14.73 -39.31
N TYR A 10 -42.04 -15.24 -38.11
CA TYR A 10 -43.06 -15.63 -37.13
C TYR A 10 -43.39 -14.51 -36.12
N ASP A 11 -42.84 -13.30 -36.29
CA ASP A 11 -43.12 -12.19 -35.39
C ASP A 11 -44.58 -11.74 -35.53
N THR A 12 -45.34 -11.84 -34.44
CA THR A 12 -46.64 -11.17 -34.30
C THR A 12 -46.44 -9.73 -33.81
N ASP A 13 -47.45 -8.88 -33.97
CA ASP A 13 -47.41 -7.50 -33.45
C ASP A 13 -47.09 -7.46 -31.94
N GLU A 14 -47.62 -8.40 -31.16
CA GLU A 14 -47.34 -8.54 -29.73
C GLU A 14 -45.85 -8.87 -29.46
N ILE A 15 -45.23 -9.72 -30.28
CA ILE A 15 -43.80 -10.05 -30.16
C ILE A 15 -42.93 -8.83 -30.53
N VAL A 16 -43.32 -8.07 -31.56
CA VAL A 16 -42.63 -6.83 -31.96
C VAL A 16 -42.71 -5.78 -30.85
N GLU A 17 -43.90 -5.58 -30.26
CA GLU A 17 -44.10 -4.65 -29.14
C GLU A 17 -43.30 -5.07 -27.91
N LEU A 18 -43.33 -6.34 -27.54
CA LEU A 18 -42.58 -6.87 -26.40
C LEU A 18 -41.07 -6.69 -26.60
N ARG A 19 -40.56 -6.96 -27.82
CA ARG A 19 -39.16 -6.72 -28.19
C ARG A 19 -38.78 -5.25 -28.04
N ALA A 20 -39.62 -4.34 -28.54
CA ALA A 20 -39.38 -2.91 -28.45
C ALA A 20 -39.32 -2.45 -26.99
N ARG A 21 -40.22 -2.95 -26.14
CA ARG A 21 -40.24 -2.66 -24.70
C ARG A 21 -38.99 -3.19 -23.99
N ILE A 22 -38.62 -4.45 -24.21
CA ILE A 22 -37.40 -5.06 -23.62
C ILE A 22 -36.15 -4.27 -24.01
N ASN A 23 -36.03 -3.89 -25.28
CA ASN A 23 -34.87 -3.13 -25.76
C ASN A 23 -34.84 -1.71 -25.17
N THR A 24 -36.00 -1.07 -25.02
CA THR A 24 -36.12 0.26 -24.39
C THR A 24 -35.72 0.20 -22.91
N ASP A 25 -36.27 -0.75 -22.16
CA ASP A 25 -35.94 -0.93 -20.74
C ASP A 25 -34.45 -1.26 -20.56
N SER A 26 -33.87 -2.11 -21.43
CA SER A 26 -32.44 -2.44 -21.41
C SER A 26 -31.54 -1.24 -21.72
N SER A 27 -31.94 -0.40 -22.67
CA SER A 27 -31.21 0.83 -23.02
C SER A 27 -31.25 1.84 -21.87
N ALA A 28 -32.42 2.06 -21.28
CA ALA A 28 -32.59 2.94 -20.12
C ALA A 28 -31.77 2.47 -18.91
N PHE A 29 -31.73 1.16 -18.64
CA PHE A 29 -30.90 0.60 -17.59
C PHE A 29 -29.40 0.83 -17.85
N GLU A 30 -28.94 0.68 -19.10
CA GLU A 30 -27.54 0.96 -19.44
C GLU A 30 -27.19 2.44 -19.31
N GLU A 31 -28.09 3.35 -19.66
CA GLU A 31 -27.90 4.78 -19.43
C GLU A 31 -27.75 5.10 -17.95
N LEU A 32 -28.65 4.58 -17.10
CA LEU A 32 -28.57 4.72 -15.64
C LEU A 32 -27.27 4.13 -15.09
N ARG A 33 -26.89 2.93 -15.54
CA ARG A 33 -25.66 2.27 -15.12
C ARG A 33 -24.42 3.05 -15.52
N ARG A 34 -24.40 3.64 -16.73
CA ARG A 34 -23.30 4.49 -17.20
C ARG A 34 -23.21 5.76 -16.36
N ALA A 35 -24.34 6.41 -16.07
CA ALA A 35 -24.39 7.60 -15.22
C ALA A 35 -23.86 7.29 -13.82
N HIS A 36 -24.34 6.22 -13.19
CA HIS A 36 -23.87 5.78 -11.87
C HIS A 36 -22.36 5.49 -11.85
N ARG A 37 -21.84 4.75 -12.84
CA ARG A 37 -20.39 4.48 -12.93
C ARG A 37 -19.56 5.74 -13.12
N HIS A 38 -20.08 6.74 -13.83
CA HIS A 38 -19.39 8.00 -14.00
C HIS A 38 -19.30 8.76 -12.67
N GLU A 39 -20.41 8.85 -11.94
CA GLU A 39 -20.47 9.47 -10.61
C GLU A 39 -19.58 8.73 -9.61
N GLU A 40 -19.66 7.40 -9.55
CA GLU A 40 -18.81 6.56 -8.71
C GLU A 40 -17.32 6.81 -8.96
N ARG A 41 -16.89 6.89 -10.24
CA ARG A 41 -15.50 7.21 -10.58
C ARG A 41 -15.09 8.61 -10.10
N GLN A 42 -15.97 9.59 -10.18
CA GLN A 42 -15.68 10.94 -9.68
C GLN A 42 -15.52 10.94 -8.16
N LEU A 43 -16.41 10.25 -7.44
CA LEU A 43 -16.33 10.11 -5.99
C LEU A 43 -15.07 9.37 -5.55
N LEU A 44 -14.71 8.29 -6.23
CA LEU A 44 -13.47 7.54 -5.96
C LEU A 44 -12.21 8.37 -6.24
N ALA A 45 -12.22 9.17 -7.31
CA ALA A 45 -11.13 10.09 -7.60
C ALA A 45 -10.97 11.15 -6.49
N GLN A 46 -12.08 11.74 -6.03
CA GLN A 46 -12.09 12.69 -4.92
C GLN A 46 -11.61 12.03 -3.62
N TYR A 47 -12.11 10.84 -3.30
CA TYR A 47 -11.70 10.07 -2.12
C TYR A 47 -10.19 9.79 -2.12
N ASN A 48 -9.64 9.32 -3.24
CA ASN A 48 -8.21 9.05 -3.38
C ASN A 48 -7.38 10.34 -3.26
N ALA A 49 -7.84 11.46 -3.81
CA ALA A 49 -7.15 12.74 -3.70
C ALA A 49 -7.11 13.24 -2.25
N LEU A 50 -8.22 13.11 -1.51
CA LEU A 50 -8.28 13.46 -0.09
C LEU A 50 -7.34 12.60 0.75
N LEU A 51 -7.34 11.27 0.54
CA LEU A 51 -6.40 10.40 1.24
C LEU A 51 -4.95 10.72 0.89
N ALA A 52 -4.63 10.97 -0.39
CA ALA A 52 -3.27 11.28 -0.82
C ALA A 52 -2.74 12.58 -0.22
N ALA A 53 -3.61 13.55 0.07
CA ALA A 53 -3.23 14.78 0.77
C ALA A 53 -2.81 14.52 2.23
N GLU A 54 -3.28 13.43 2.83
CA GLU A 54 -2.89 12.98 4.19
C GLU A 54 -1.60 12.14 4.19
N ARG A 55 -0.91 12.04 3.04
CA ARG A 55 0.38 11.33 2.96
C ARG A 55 1.35 11.93 4.01
N PRO A 56 1.85 11.12 4.96
CA PRO A 56 2.83 11.60 5.92
C PRO A 56 4.11 12.08 5.24
N ALA A 57 4.77 13.06 5.84
CA ALA A 57 6.17 13.33 5.52
C ALA A 57 7.02 12.18 6.08
N TYR A 58 7.84 11.56 5.24
CA TYR A 58 8.75 10.49 5.63
C TYR A 58 10.19 11.04 5.76
N PRO A 59 11.01 10.47 6.67
CA PRO A 59 10.65 9.55 7.75
C PRO A 59 9.66 10.16 8.75
N THR A 60 8.73 9.35 9.27
CA THR A 60 7.88 9.76 10.39
C THR A 60 8.69 9.76 11.69
N ALA A 61 8.17 10.41 12.73
CA ALA A 61 8.77 10.36 14.06
C ALA A 61 8.90 8.92 14.61
N ALA A 62 8.01 8.00 14.22
CA ALA A 62 8.08 6.60 14.60
C ALA A 62 9.22 5.87 13.89
N HIS A 63 9.45 6.14 12.60
CA HIS A 63 10.63 5.62 11.88
C HIS A 63 11.93 6.05 12.56
N LEU A 64 12.05 7.33 12.92
CA LEU A 64 13.26 7.86 13.57
C LEU A 64 13.53 7.18 14.91
N ARG A 65 12.50 7.03 15.76
CA ARG A 65 12.62 6.29 17.03
C ARG A 65 13.03 4.84 16.81
N ALA A 66 12.46 4.18 15.80
CA ALA A 66 12.84 2.82 15.46
C ALA A 66 14.31 2.72 15.06
N PHE A 67 14.82 3.69 14.29
CA PHE A 67 16.22 3.72 13.89
C PHE A 67 17.17 3.93 15.07
N ASP A 68 16.82 4.79 16.03
CA ASP A 68 17.61 4.97 17.26
C ASP A 68 17.72 3.64 18.03
N GLN A 69 16.62 2.91 18.12
CA GLN A 69 16.57 1.64 18.81
C GLN A 69 17.33 0.53 18.05
N ILE A 70 17.17 0.44 16.74
CA ILE A 70 17.91 -0.49 15.89
C ILE A 70 19.41 -0.21 15.99
N ALA A 71 19.81 1.05 15.98
CA ALA A 71 21.21 1.42 16.18
C ALA A 71 21.73 0.88 17.51
N THR A 72 20.99 1.06 18.61
CA THR A 72 21.34 0.50 19.91
C THR A 72 21.50 -1.02 19.87
N ILE A 73 20.54 -1.74 19.28
CA ILE A 73 20.56 -3.20 19.16
C ILE A 73 21.79 -3.67 18.36
N VAL A 74 22.04 -3.06 17.19
CA VAL A 74 23.19 -3.40 16.32
C VAL A 74 24.51 -3.11 17.03
N HIS A 75 24.60 -1.95 17.70
CA HIS A 75 25.79 -1.48 18.38
C HIS A 75 26.16 -2.31 19.61
N ASN A 76 25.18 -2.96 20.23
CA ASN A 76 25.37 -3.84 21.37
C ASN A 76 25.47 -5.32 20.98
N ASP A 77 25.40 -5.64 19.68
CA ASP A 77 25.31 -7.01 19.17
C ASP A 77 24.15 -7.81 19.80
N GLU A 78 23.02 -7.14 20.02
CA GLU A 78 21.84 -7.72 20.65
C GLU A 78 20.99 -8.52 19.65
N ARG A 79 20.35 -9.58 20.17
CA ARG A 79 19.37 -10.35 19.39
C ARG A 79 18.03 -9.63 19.39
N TYR A 80 17.46 -9.44 18.21
CA TYR A 80 16.13 -8.88 18.06
C TYR A 80 15.40 -9.48 16.85
N GLY A 81 14.13 -9.79 17.07
CA GLY A 81 13.20 -10.13 16.02
C GLY A 81 13.43 -11.50 15.39
N THR A 82 12.42 -11.95 14.66
CA THR A 82 12.47 -13.16 13.84
C THR A 82 13.26 -12.89 12.55
N HIS A 83 13.46 -13.93 11.72
CA HIS A 83 14.02 -13.78 10.36
C HIS A 83 13.21 -12.77 9.49
N SER A 84 11.91 -12.63 9.76
CA SER A 84 11.03 -11.66 9.08
C SER A 84 11.12 -10.24 9.64
N GLY A 85 11.87 -10.05 10.72
CA GLY A 85 12.03 -8.80 11.43
C GLY A 85 10.89 -8.43 12.40
N ARG A 86 9.94 -9.35 12.61
CA ARG A 86 8.87 -9.19 13.60
C ARG A 86 9.39 -9.44 15.02
N PRO A 87 8.95 -8.68 16.02
CA PRO A 87 9.33 -8.87 17.41
C PRO A 87 8.95 -10.26 17.92
N THR A 88 9.84 -10.88 18.68
CA THR A 88 9.62 -12.13 19.41
C THR A 88 8.82 -11.91 20.69
N LYS A 89 8.51 -12.97 21.43
CA LYS A 89 7.82 -12.83 22.73
C LYS A 89 8.74 -12.15 23.75
N GLU A 90 10.01 -12.47 23.69
CA GLU A 90 11.08 -11.93 24.51
C GLU A 90 11.21 -10.42 24.27
N ASP A 91 11.27 -9.99 23.01
CA ASP A 91 11.33 -8.56 22.63
C ASP A 91 10.13 -7.78 23.18
N LYS A 92 8.92 -8.32 23.03
CA LYS A 92 7.68 -7.72 23.57
C LYS A 92 7.72 -7.63 25.09
N SER A 93 8.18 -8.69 25.76
CA SER A 93 8.27 -8.72 27.23
C SER A 93 9.31 -7.73 27.76
N ALA A 94 10.37 -7.47 27.00
CA ALA A 94 11.39 -6.48 27.32
C ALA A 94 10.96 -5.04 26.99
N GLY A 95 9.79 -4.84 26.37
CA GLY A 95 9.29 -3.51 26.01
C GLY A 95 10.07 -2.84 24.87
N ILE A 96 10.82 -3.61 24.09
CA ILE A 96 11.64 -3.13 22.97
C ILE A 96 10.95 -3.39 21.62
N GLU A 97 9.63 -3.48 21.59
CA GLU A 97 8.91 -3.66 20.33
C GLU A 97 9.04 -2.41 19.43
N LEU A 98 9.53 -2.61 18.21
CA LEU A 98 9.56 -1.57 17.18
C LEU A 98 8.14 -1.24 16.69
N PRO A 99 7.92 -0.01 16.18
CA PRO A 99 6.63 0.37 15.63
C PRO A 99 6.25 -0.51 14.42
N PRO A 100 4.94 -0.74 14.17
CA PRO A 100 4.46 -1.64 13.11
C PRO A 100 5.01 -1.37 11.70
N GLU A 101 5.34 -0.12 11.41
CA GLU A 101 5.91 0.35 10.16
C GLU A 101 7.41 0.03 9.99
N VAL A 102 8.10 -0.49 11.02
CA VAL A 102 9.50 -0.88 10.94
C VAL A 102 9.72 -2.29 11.47
N HIS A 103 10.24 -3.15 10.62
CA HIS A 103 10.66 -4.51 10.99
C HIS A 103 12.18 -4.60 10.98
N PHE A 104 12.75 -5.25 11.99
CA PHE A 104 14.20 -5.45 12.08
C PHE A 104 14.54 -6.88 12.47
N SER A 105 15.47 -7.49 11.73
CA SER A 105 16.02 -8.80 12.05
C SER A 105 17.51 -8.69 12.30
N SER A 106 17.95 -8.91 13.54
CA SER A 106 19.37 -8.83 13.86
C SER A 106 20.18 -9.99 13.26
N HIS A 107 19.53 -11.13 12.97
CA HIS A 107 20.19 -12.29 12.35
C HIS A 107 20.79 -11.99 10.97
N VAL A 108 20.15 -11.11 10.19
CA VAL A 108 20.58 -10.74 8.84
C VAL A 108 20.85 -9.24 8.70
N GLY A 109 20.79 -8.48 9.80
CA GLY A 109 20.96 -7.02 9.80
C GLY A 109 19.92 -6.28 8.94
N ARG A 110 18.74 -6.86 8.69
CA ARG A 110 17.76 -6.28 7.75
C ARG A 110 16.76 -5.41 8.47
N VAL A 111 16.68 -4.15 8.05
CA VAL A 111 15.60 -3.20 8.39
C VAL A 111 14.64 -3.12 7.21
N ASN A 112 13.35 -3.39 7.42
CA ASN A 112 12.31 -3.06 6.45
C ASN A 112 11.50 -1.89 7.00
N VAL A 113 11.31 -0.86 6.19
CA VAL A 113 10.50 0.32 6.50
C VAL A 113 9.30 0.28 5.58
N TYR A 114 8.11 0.52 6.11
CA TYR A 114 6.84 0.46 5.38
C TYR A 114 6.14 1.81 5.43
N ALA A 115 5.57 2.23 4.30
CA ALA A 115 4.77 3.45 4.25
C ALA A 115 3.43 3.28 5.00
N LEU A 116 2.94 2.03 5.08
CA LEU A 116 1.59 1.67 5.55
C LEU A 116 0.46 2.45 4.85
N ALA A 117 0.69 2.84 3.59
CA ALA A 117 -0.30 3.53 2.78
C ALA A 117 -1.58 2.67 2.62
N PRO A 118 -2.78 3.27 2.57
CA PRO A 118 -3.99 2.53 2.26
C PRO A 118 -3.94 1.96 0.84
N TYR A 119 -4.70 0.88 0.58
CA TYR A 119 -4.93 0.39 -0.78
C TYR A 119 -5.87 1.33 -1.53
N LYS A 120 -5.68 1.43 -2.85
CA LYS A 120 -6.64 2.12 -3.71
C LYS A 120 -7.93 1.27 -3.77
N PRO A 121 -9.14 1.86 -3.66
CA PRO A 121 -10.40 1.11 -3.59
C PRO A 121 -10.64 0.12 -4.76
N GLU A 122 -10.08 0.40 -5.94
CA GLU A 122 -10.27 -0.39 -7.16
C GLU A 122 -9.01 -1.17 -7.57
N SER A 123 -8.00 -1.27 -6.71
CA SER A 123 -6.71 -1.87 -7.08
C SER A 123 -6.06 -2.60 -5.91
N VAL A 124 -5.26 -3.60 -6.25
CA VAL A 124 -4.33 -4.23 -5.30
C VAL A 124 -3.10 -3.37 -5.01
N SER A 125 -2.96 -2.20 -5.65
CA SER A 125 -1.84 -1.29 -5.40
C SER A 125 -2.11 -0.32 -4.24
N ARG A 126 -1.05 0.06 -3.54
CA ARG A 126 -1.08 1.12 -2.52
C ARG A 126 -1.30 2.50 -3.13
N LEU A 127 -1.87 3.41 -2.35
CA LEU A 127 -2.17 4.77 -2.77
C LEU A 127 -0.89 5.61 -3.00
N TRP A 128 0.11 5.43 -2.14
CA TRP A 128 1.45 5.99 -2.29
C TRP A 128 2.51 5.01 -1.78
N GLY A 129 3.76 5.29 -2.11
CA GLY A 129 4.95 4.63 -1.57
C GLY A 129 6.02 5.66 -1.24
N PHE A 130 7.22 5.18 -0.96
CA PHE A 130 8.40 6.03 -0.84
C PHE A 130 8.90 6.43 -2.21
N ASP A 131 9.23 7.71 -2.36
CA ASP A 131 9.99 8.19 -3.52
C ASP A 131 11.51 8.10 -3.24
N GLU A 132 12.33 8.46 -4.23
CA GLU A 132 13.79 8.39 -4.09
C GLU A 132 14.30 9.36 -3.01
N ASP A 133 13.66 10.52 -2.83
CA ASP A 133 14.06 11.52 -1.84
C ASP A 133 13.78 10.99 -0.42
N ASP A 134 12.66 10.31 -0.20
CA ASP A 134 12.36 9.61 1.05
C ASP A 134 13.42 8.54 1.34
N ILE A 135 13.78 7.73 0.33
CA ILE A 135 14.77 6.65 0.47
C ILE A 135 16.15 7.22 0.80
N VAL A 136 16.58 8.27 0.11
CA VAL A 136 17.83 8.99 0.42
C VAL A 136 17.78 9.55 1.84
N THR A 137 16.65 10.09 2.28
CA THR A 137 16.48 10.59 3.64
C THR A 137 16.59 9.46 4.67
N PHE A 138 15.97 8.30 4.44
CA PHE A 138 16.14 7.12 5.28
C PHE A 138 17.61 6.67 5.35
N ARG A 139 18.31 6.61 4.21
CA ARG A 139 19.74 6.25 4.16
C ARG A 139 20.58 7.19 5.02
N ASN A 140 20.33 8.50 4.90
CA ASN A 140 21.03 9.52 5.67
C ASN A 140 20.74 9.38 7.18
N GLU A 141 19.50 9.15 7.56
CA GLU A 141 19.11 8.98 8.96
C GLU A 141 19.71 7.73 9.61
N LEU A 142 19.79 6.60 8.89
CA LEU A 142 20.50 5.41 9.36
C LEU A 142 22.01 5.69 9.50
N THR A 143 22.62 6.32 8.50
CA THR A 143 24.06 6.63 8.49
C THR A 143 24.44 7.59 9.63
N LYS A 144 23.62 8.60 9.93
CA LYS A 144 23.82 9.51 11.08
C LYS A 144 23.90 8.76 12.42
N ARG A 145 23.27 7.59 12.52
CA ARG A 145 23.29 6.72 13.71
C ARG A 145 24.46 5.73 13.70
N SER A 146 25.45 5.96 12.84
CA SER A 146 26.60 5.08 12.62
C SER A 146 26.20 3.67 12.16
N LEU A 147 25.08 3.53 11.45
CA LEU A 147 24.73 2.29 10.76
C LEU A 147 25.24 2.38 9.33
N ARG A 148 26.11 1.45 8.94
CA ARG A 148 26.57 1.35 7.55
C ARG A 148 25.58 0.52 6.75
N ILE A 149 25.12 1.06 5.62
CA ILE A 149 24.22 0.37 4.69
C ILE A 149 25.07 -0.42 3.69
N VAL A 150 24.88 -1.73 3.67
CA VAL A 150 25.60 -2.66 2.78
C VAL A 150 24.83 -2.86 1.48
N ASN A 151 23.51 -2.88 1.56
CA ASN A 151 22.61 -3.04 0.42
C ASN A 151 21.25 -2.47 0.75
N ASP A 152 20.48 -2.09 -0.26
CA ASP A 152 19.09 -1.70 -0.12
C ASP A 152 18.27 -2.06 -1.37
N TRP A 153 16.96 -2.21 -1.20
CA TRP A 153 16.03 -2.42 -2.31
C TRP A 153 14.62 -1.96 -1.95
N VAL A 154 13.90 -1.50 -2.97
CA VAL A 154 12.48 -1.15 -2.86
C VAL A 154 11.63 -2.41 -3.05
N HIS A 155 10.57 -2.53 -2.27
CA HIS A 155 9.51 -3.52 -2.46
C HIS A 155 8.14 -2.84 -2.40
N GLU A 156 7.08 -3.60 -2.65
CA GLU A 156 5.73 -3.09 -2.97
C GLU A 156 5.28 -1.87 -2.15
N ASP A 157 5.33 -1.93 -0.82
CA ASP A 157 4.88 -0.86 0.08
C ASP A 157 5.98 -0.33 1.01
N GLY A 158 7.25 -0.53 0.65
CA GLY A 158 8.35 -0.16 1.53
C GLY A 158 9.74 -0.26 0.91
N VAL A 159 10.74 -0.06 1.75
CA VAL A 159 12.15 -0.16 1.41
C VAL A 159 12.87 -0.99 2.46
N ALA A 160 13.81 -1.80 2.03
CA ALA A 160 14.63 -2.62 2.89
C ALA A 160 16.09 -2.18 2.82
N PHE A 161 16.77 -2.20 3.98
CA PHE A 161 18.19 -1.91 4.13
C PHE A 161 18.87 -3.06 4.86
N ILE A 162 20.02 -3.51 4.37
CA ILE A 162 20.96 -4.33 5.14
C ILE A 162 21.92 -3.38 5.84
N VAL A 163 21.89 -3.38 7.16
CA VAL A 163 22.71 -2.52 8.00
C VAL A 163 23.69 -3.34 8.83
N VAL A 164 24.84 -2.75 9.11
CA VAL A 164 25.85 -3.27 10.04
C VAL A 164 26.37 -2.13 10.91
N ASP A 165 27.04 -2.46 12.01
CA ASP A 165 27.73 -1.46 12.83
C ASP A 165 28.78 -0.73 11.96
N GLY A 166 28.66 0.59 11.91
CA GLY A 166 29.53 1.50 11.16
C GLY A 166 30.49 2.30 12.03
N ARG A 167 30.59 2.02 13.34
CA ARG A 167 31.56 2.66 14.25
C ARG A 167 33.00 2.14 14.09
N VAL A 168 33.24 1.30 13.08
CA VAL A 168 34.53 0.68 12.74
C VAL A 168 35.45 1.68 12.04
#